data_AF-A0A6B3GTB4-F1
#
_entry.id   AF-A0A6B3GTB4-F1
#
_cell.length_a   1.000
_cell.length_b   1.000
_cell.length_c   1.000
_cell.angle_alpha   90.00
_cell.angle_beta   90.00
_cell.angle_gamma   90.00
#
_symmetry.space_group_name_H-M   'P 1'
#
loop_
_entity.id
_entity.type
_entity.pdbx_description
1 polymer ?
#
loop_
_entity_poly.entity_id
_entity_poly.type
_entity_poly.pdbx_seq_one_letter_code
_entity_poly.pdbx_strand_id
1 'polypeptide(L)'
;SAPNKGVRVRNLTAADLEESYPVRAGLEQIAAELAAPRLGRDCSALEPHVAALHEADRLADGEAQVRHTVGFHREMVRAAGNAVLLHTWEGLGIEVFTALSIRWLGTVQKSYAEEHQALIDAFLAEDP
;
A
#
# COMPACT_ATOMS: atom_id res chain seq x y z
N SER A 1 19.96 -22.00 29.69
CA SER A 1 20.37 -20.59 29.47
C SER A 1 20.62 -20.36 28.00
N ALA A 2 19.84 -19.49 27.36
CA ALA A 2 20.03 -19.03 25.97
C ALA A 2 21.17 -17.99 25.88
N PRO A 3 21.66 -17.63 24.69
CA PRO A 3 21.15 -16.38 24.11
C PRO A 3 21.02 -16.33 22.57
N ASN A 4 19.87 -15.80 22.13
CA ASN A 4 19.67 -14.85 21.03
C ASN A 4 20.50 -15.05 19.73
N LYS A 5 19.98 -15.87 18.80
CA LYS A 5 20.37 -15.78 17.39
C LYS A 5 19.95 -14.42 16.85
N GLY A 6 20.91 -13.53 16.71
CA GLY A 6 20.74 -12.15 16.27
C GLY A 6 19.91 -12.06 14.99
N VAL A 7 18.83 -11.27 15.07
CA VAL A 7 18.15 -10.73 13.90
C VAL A 7 19.18 -9.82 13.22
N ARG A 8 19.74 -10.25 12.09
CA ARG A 8 20.48 -9.36 11.21
C ARG A 8 19.46 -8.57 10.41
N VAL A 9 19.33 -7.28 10.74
CA VAL A 9 18.61 -6.33 9.87
C VAL A 9 19.41 -6.25 8.57
N ARG A 10 18.92 -6.86 7.49
CA ARG A 10 19.48 -6.65 6.15
C ARG A 10 19.22 -5.19 5.78
N ASN A 11 20.26 -4.49 5.35
CA ASN A 11 20.07 -3.17 4.75
C ASN A 11 19.35 -3.38 3.41
N LEU A 12 18.19 -2.74 3.26
CA LEU A 12 17.47 -2.67 1.99
C LEU A 12 18.22 -1.75 1.02
N THR A 13 18.41 -2.20 -0.21
CA THR A 13 19.09 -1.45 -1.28
C THR A 13 18.11 -0.99 -2.35
N ALA A 14 18.54 -0.06 -3.22
CA ALA A 14 17.77 0.34 -4.41
C ALA A 14 17.38 -0.85 -5.28
N ALA A 15 18.31 -1.80 -5.48
CA ALA A 15 18.09 -2.98 -6.28
C ALA A 15 17.02 -3.90 -5.66
N ASP A 16 17.02 -4.05 -4.33
CA ASP A 16 15.95 -4.79 -3.64
C ASP A 16 14.56 -4.12 -3.87
N LEU A 17 14.52 -2.77 -4.00
CA LEU A 17 13.30 -2.02 -4.37
C LEU A 17 12.84 -2.31 -5.79
N GLU A 18 13.77 -2.27 -6.75
CA GLU A 18 13.49 -2.50 -8.17
C GLU A 18 12.97 -3.93 -8.44
N GLU A 19 13.51 -4.93 -7.73
CA GLU A 19 13.07 -6.32 -7.88
C GLU A 19 11.71 -6.59 -7.20
N SER A 20 11.47 -5.98 -6.04
CA SER A 20 10.24 -6.23 -5.28
C SER A 20 9.03 -5.45 -5.81
N TYR A 21 9.23 -4.29 -6.43
CA TYR A 21 8.13 -3.42 -6.84
C TYR A 21 7.18 -4.07 -7.86
N PRO A 22 7.65 -4.70 -8.96
CA PRO A 22 6.77 -5.37 -9.91
C PRO A 22 6.00 -6.54 -9.29
N VAL A 23 6.64 -7.28 -8.38
CA VAL A 23 6.00 -8.40 -7.65
C VAL A 23 4.87 -7.88 -6.77
N ARG A 24 5.14 -6.80 -6.03
CA ARG A 24 4.12 -6.13 -5.21
C ARG A 24 2.96 -5.63 -6.06
N ALA A 25 3.24 -4.93 -7.17
CA ALA A 25 2.20 -4.42 -8.07
C ALA A 25 1.31 -5.54 -8.60
N GLY A 26 1.89 -6.68 -8.99
CA GLY A 26 1.12 -7.86 -9.42
C GLY A 26 0.25 -8.44 -8.30
N LEU A 27 0.77 -8.51 -7.06
CA LEU A 27 -0.03 -8.95 -5.91
C LEU A 27 -1.18 -8.00 -5.61
N GLU A 28 -0.95 -6.68 -5.68
CA GLU A 28 -1.98 -5.67 -5.44
C GLU A 28 -3.04 -5.64 -6.54
N GLN A 29 -2.67 -5.90 -7.80
CA GLN A 29 -3.63 -6.06 -8.88
C GLN A 29 -4.55 -7.26 -8.62
N ILE A 30 -3.98 -8.44 -8.30
CA ILE A 30 -4.77 -9.62 -7.94
C ILE A 30 -5.64 -9.34 -6.71
N ALA A 31 -5.13 -8.57 -5.75
CA ALA A 31 -5.88 -8.16 -4.58
C ALA A 31 -7.11 -7.32 -4.95
N ALA A 32 -6.94 -6.32 -5.81
CA ALA A 32 -8.02 -5.44 -6.26
C ALA A 32 -9.11 -6.25 -6.98
N GLU A 33 -8.73 -7.12 -7.93
CA GLU A 33 -9.65 -8.00 -8.66
C GLU A 33 -10.46 -8.89 -7.71
N LEU A 34 -9.82 -9.49 -6.70
CA LEU A 34 -10.50 -10.34 -5.71
C LEU A 34 -11.36 -9.56 -4.72
N ALA A 35 -10.94 -8.33 -4.38
CA ALA A 35 -11.65 -7.47 -3.44
C ALA A 35 -12.86 -6.77 -4.07
N ALA A 36 -12.89 -6.64 -5.39
CA ALA A 36 -13.90 -5.89 -6.15
C ALA A 36 -15.35 -6.17 -5.73
N PRO A 37 -15.83 -7.42 -5.56
CA PRO A 37 -17.22 -7.67 -5.19
C PRO A 37 -17.59 -7.17 -3.78
N ARG A 38 -16.60 -7.04 -2.89
CA ARG A 38 -16.77 -6.56 -1.52
C ARG A 38 -16.64 -5.04 -1.47
N LEU A 39 -15.57 -4.50 -2.06
CA LEU A 39 -15.29 -3.06 -2.06
C LEU A 39 -16.29 -2.29 -2.90
N GLY A 40 -16.81 -2.85 -4.00
CA GLY A 40 -17.89 -2.23 -4.76
C GLY A 40 -19.20 -2.07 -3.99
N ARG A 41 -19.35 -2.75 -2.84
CA ARG A 41 -20.50 -2.57 -1.93
C ARG A 41 -20.18 -1.65 -0.76
N ASP A 42 -18.93 -1.66 -0.30
CA ASP A 42 -18.50 -0.95 0.90
C ASP A 42 -16.99 -0.66 0.86
N CYS A 43 -16.65 0.62 0.66
CA CYS A 43 -15.30 1.14 0.71
C CYS A 43 -14.96 1.82 2.06
N SER A 44 -15.80 1.70 3.09
CA SER A 44 -15.64 2.43 4.36
C SER A 44 -14.30 2.17 5.09
N ALA A 45 -13.66 1.02 4.83
CA ALA A 45 -12.33 0.73 5.35
C ALA A 45 -11.21 1.51 4.63
N LEU A 46 -11.44 1.93 3.38
CA LEU A 46 -10.47 2.65 2.54
C LEU A 46 -10.61 4.18 2.66
N GLU A 47 -11.84 4.68 2.77
CA GLU A 47 -12.15 6.12 2.82
C GLU A 47 -11.33 6.93 3.84
N PRO A 48 -11.10 6.45 5.09
CA PRO A 48 -10.30 7.20 6.06
C PRO A 48 -8.85 7.40 5.62
N HIS A 49 -8.29 6.47 4.84
CA HIS A 49 -6.94 6.60 4.32
C HIS A 49 -6.87 7.69 3.24
N VAL A 50 -7.85 7.74 2.33
CA VAL A 50 -7.89 8.77 1.28
C VAL A 50 -8.12 10.17 1.88
N ALA A 51 -9.02 10.30 2.85
CA ALA A 51 -9.22 11.56 3.56
C ALA A 51 -7.94 12.04 4.26
N ALA A 52 -7.20 11.13 4.90
CA ALA A 52 -5.93 11.46 5.53
C ALA A 52 -4.81 11.78 4.52
N LEU A 53 -4.82 11.16 3.34
CA LEU A 53 -3.90 11.51 2.25
C LEU A 53 -4.13 12.94 1.75
N HIS A 54 -5.39 13.38 1.60
CA HIS A 54 -5.70 14.76 1.25
C HIS A 54 -5.17 15.76 2.28
N GLU A 55 -5.30 15.44 3.57
CA GLU A 55 -4.77 16.28 4.64
C GLU A 55 -3.23 16.29 4.64
N ALA A 56 -2.61 15.13 4.43
CA ALA A 56 -1.17 14.99 4.33
C ALA A 56 -0.59 15.80 3.16
N ASP A 57 -1.26 15.77 1.99
CA ASP A 57 -0.90 16.60 0.84
C ASP A 57 -0.98 18.10 1.17
N ARG A 58 -2.05 18.53 1.86
CA ARG A 58 -2.25 19.94 2.25
C ARG A 58 -1.20 20.44 3.24
N LEU A 59 -0.73 19.56 4.13
CA LEU A 59 0.27 19.86 5.16
C LEU A 59 1.71 19.57 4.73
N ALA A 60 1.91 19.01 3.53
CA ALA A 60 3.19 18.46 3.08
C ALA A 60 3.80 17.44 4.07
N ASP A 61 2.94 16.62 4.69
CA ASP A 61 3.32 15.59 5.66
C ASP A 61 3.65 14.27 4.96
N GLY A 62 4.91 14.13 4.55
CA GLY A 62 5.39 12.91 3.90
C GLY A 62 5.30 11.65 4.76
N GLU A 63 5.33 11.77 6.09
CA GLU A 63 5.18 10.60 6.97
C GLU A 63 3.74 10.09 6.97
N ALA A 64 2.77 11.02 7.04
CA ALA A 64 1.36 10.69 6.90
C ALA A 64 1.04 10.13 5.50
N GLN A 65 1.63 10.69 4.43
CA GLN A 65 1.48 10.14 3.08
C GLN A 65 1.90 8.66 3.04
N VAL A 66 3.09 8.34 3.54
CA VAL A 66 3.59 6.95 3.60
C VAL A 66 2.64 6.06 4.39
N ARG A 67 2.27 6.49 5.60
CA ARG A 67 1.44 5.71 6.51
C ARG A 67 0.08 5.38 5.89
N HIS A 68 -0.57 6.37 5.30
CA HIS A 68 -1.92 6.20 4.77
C HIS A 68 -1.95 5.50 3.41
N THR A 69 -0.94 5.67 2.57
CA THR A 69 -0.76 4.85 1.36
C THR A 69 -0.61 3.36 1.73
N VAL A 70 0.32 3.02 2.63
CA VAL A 70 0.51 1.62 3.07
C VAL A 70 -0.78 1.06 3.69
N GLY A 71 -1.43 1.85 4.55
CA GLY A 71 -2.69 1.46 5.18
C GLY A 71 -3.79 1.14 4.17
N PHE A 72 -3.98 2.01 3.16
CA PHE A 72 -4.95 1.79 2.09
C PHE A 72 -4.71 0.47 1.36
N HIS A 73 -3.49 0.24 0.86
CA HIS A 73 -3.18 -0.99 0.14
C HIS A 73 -3.36 -2.24 1.01
N ARG A 74 -3.03 -2.15 2.31
CA ARG A 74 -3.23 -3.25 3.25
C ARG A 74 -4.71 -3.59 3.43
N GLU A 75 -5.57 -2.58 3.57
CA GLU A 75 -7.02 -2.80 3.69
C GLU A 75 -7.62 -3.35 2.40
N MET A 76 -7.15 -2.91 1.23
CA MET A 76 -7.52 -3.50 -0.06
C MET A 76 -7.13 -4.98 -0.15
N VAL A 77 -5.89 -5.32 0.24
CA VAL A 77 -5.41 -6.72 0.27
C VAL A 77 -6.18 -7.56 1.30
N ARG A 78 -6.53 -6.99 2.45
CA ARG A 78 -7.41 -7.65 3.43
C ARG A 78 -8.80 -7.91 2.84
N ALA A 79 -9.34 -6.96 2.09
CA ALA A 79 -10.64 -7.06 1.45
C ALA A 79 -10.70 -8.14 0.35
N ALA A 80 -9.56 -8.57 -0.21
CA ALA A 80 -9.50 -9.73 -1.10
C ALA A 80 -9.86 -11.06 -0.41
N GLY A 81 -9.81 -11.13 0.93
CA GLY A 81 -10.16 -12.33 1.69
C GLY A 81 -9.23 -13.53 1.46
N ASN A 82 -8.05 -13.31 0.86
CA ASN A 82 -7.06 -14.35 0.58
C ASN A 82 -5.91 -14.26 1.59
N ALA A 83 -5.90 -15.16 2.57
CA ALA A 83 -4.90 -15.15 3.64
C ALA A 83 -3.45 -15.38 3.14
N VAL A 84 -3.28 -16.17 2.07
CA VAL A 84 -1.96 -16.41 1.46
C VAL A 84 -1.45 -15.14 0.79
N LEU A 85 -2.33 -14.45 0.06
CA LEU A 85 -2.02 -13.16 -0.56
C LEU A 85 -1.61 -12.11 0.49
N LEU A 86 -2.41 -11.94 1.54
CA LEU A 86 -2.12 -11.00 2.63
C LEU A 86 -0.78 -11.31 3.30
N HIS A 87 -0.52 -12.59 3.62
CA HIS A 87 0.75 -12.99 4.24
C HIS A 87 1.95 -12.73 3.31
N THR A 88 1.79 -13.00 2.00
CA THR A 88 2.83 -12.78 1.00
C THR A 88 3.12 -11.29 0.83
N TRP A 89 2.07 -10.46 0.78
CA TRP A 89 2.15 -9.01 0.68
C TRP A 89 2.85 -8.40 1.92
N GLU A 90 2.47 -8.82 3.14
CA GLU A 90 3.11 -8.37 4.38
C GLU A 90 4.59 -8.83 4.45
N GLY A 91 4.89 -10.03 3.95
CA GLY A 91 6.25 -10.60 3.91
C GLY A 91 7.24 -9.84 3.01
N LEU A 92 6.75 -9.04 2.06
CA LEU A 92 7.59 -8.18 1.22
C LEU A 92 8.05 -6.89 1.94
N GLY A 93 7.55 -6.58 3.14
CA GLY A 93 8.10 -5.52 3.99
C GLY A 93 7.71 -4.09 3.59
N ILE A 94 6.48 -3.90 3.12
CA ILE A 94 5.99 -2.71 2.38
C ILE A 94 6.08 -1.37 3.13
N GLU A 95 6.06 -1.38 4.48
CA GLU A 95 6.27 -0.16 5.28
C GLU A 95 7.60 0.53 4.95
N VAL A 96 8.64 -0.25 4.64
CA VAL A 96 9.96 0.31 4.28
C VAL A 96 9.99 0.76 2.82
N PHE A 97 9.26 0.09 1.93
CA PHE A 97 9.28 0.37 0.48
C PHE A 97 8.49 1.63 0.13
N THR A 98 7.33 1.86 0.75
CA THR A 98 6.54 3.08 0.51
C THR A 98 7.22 4.32 1.11
N ALA A 99 7.90 4.16 2.26
CA ALA A 99 8.73 5.21 2.85
C ALA A 99 9.90 5.62 1.95
N LEU A 100 10.57 4.64 1.34
CA LEU A 100 11.69 4.87 0.43
C LEU A 100 11.22 5.38 -0.93
N SER A 101 10.09 4.90 -1.48
CA SER A 101 9.57 5.37 -2.76
C SER A 101 9.09 6.82 -2.68
N ILE A 102 8.37 7.25 -1.65
CA ILE A 102 7.97 8.66 -1.47
C ILE A 102 9.20 9.56 -1.31
N ARG A 103 10.24 9.09 -0.62
CA ARG A 103 11.48 9.84 -0.39
C ARG A 103 12.42 9.88 -1.61
N TRP A 104 12.42 8.87 -2.49
CA TRP A 104 13.31 8.79 -3.67
C TRP A 104 12.65 9.17 -4.99
N LEU A 105 11.36 8.84 -5.19
CA LEU A 105 10.59 9.18 -6.39
C LEU A 105 9.80 10.48 -6.24
N GLY A 106 10.11 11.30 -5.23
CA GLY A 106 9.42 12.55 -4.86
C GLY A 106 9.39 13.67 -5.92
N THR A 107 9.39 13.33 -7.21
CA THR A 107 9.46 14.23 -8.34
C THR A 107 8.38 13.99 -9.41
N VAL A 108 7.43 13.05 -9.28
CA VAL A 108 6.50 12.74 -10.42
C VAL A 108 4.99 12.58 -10.09
N GLN A 109 4.54 12.45 -8.83
CA GLN A 109 3.11 12.24 -8.57
C GLN A 109 2.33 13.56 -8.35
N LYS A 110 1.18 13.71 -9.04
CA LYS A 110 0.30 14.89 -8.93
C LYS A 110 -0.34 15.01 -7.53
N SER A 111 -0.86 13.90 -7.00
CA SER A 111 -1.35 13.75 -5.62
C SER A 111 -1.62 12.26 -5.36
N TYR A 112 -1.06 11.72 -4.28
CA TYR A 112 -1.37 10.35 -3.87
C TYR A 112 -2.86 10.22 -3.52
N ALA A 113 -3.46 11.24 -2.93
CA ALA A 113 -4.87 11.23 -2.58
C ALA A 113 -5.77 11.07 -3.82
N GLU A 114 -5.51 11.80 -4.91
CA GLU A 114 -6.30 11.72 -6.14
C GLU A 114 -6.27 10.31 -6.77
N GLU A 115 -5.11 9.65 -6.78
CA GLU A 115 -4.97 8.29 -7.31
C GLU A 115 -5.72 7.26 -6.48
N HIS A 116 -5.68 7.38 -5.15
CA HIS A 116 -6.37 6.46 -4.26
C HIS A 116 -7.89 6.71 -4.27
N GLN A 117 -8.32 7.96 -4.46
CA GLN A 117 -9.72 8.28 -4.68
C GLN A 117 -10.24 7.63 -5.97
N ALA A 118 -9.46 7.68 -7.06
CA ALA A 118 -9.84 7.04 -8.32
C ALA A 118 -10.04 5.52 -8.18
N LEU A 119 -9.25 4.85 -7.32
CA LEU A 119 -9.47 3.43 -7.01
C LEU A 119 -10.77 3.17 -6.25
N ILE A 120 -11.12 4.01 -5.27
CA ILE A 120 -12.43 3.92 -4.59
C ILE A 120 -13.55 4.07 -5.61
N ASP A 121 -13.46 5.08 -6.47
CA ASP A 121 -14.48 5.36 -7.49
C ASP A 121 -14.61 4.18 -8.47
N ALA A 122 -13.48 3.59 -8.87
CA ALA A 122 -13.42 2.41 -9.72
C ALA A 122 -14.09 1.18 -9.08
N PHE A 123 -13.84 0.91 -7.79
CA PHE A 123 -14.55 -0.14 -7.07
C PHE A 123 -16.06 0.09 -7.02
N LEU A 124 -16.49 1.32 -6.70
CA LEU A 124 -17.92 1.67 -6.63
C LEU A 124 -18.62 1.62 -8.00
N ALA A 125 -17.88 1.85 -9.08
CA ALA A 125 -18.36 1.69 -10.44
C ALA A 125 -18.35 0.23 -10.95
N GLU A 126 -17.86 -0.72 -10.13
CA GLU A 126 -17.60 -2.12 -10.52
C GLU A 126 -16.63 -2.24 -11.72
N ASP A 127 -15.71 -1.28 -11.88
CA ASP A 127 -14.67 -1.23 -12.92
C ASP A 127 -13.27 -0.99 -12.31
N PRO A 128 -12.77 -1.88 -11.43
CA PRO A 128 -11.50 -1.71 -10.71
C PRO A 128 -10.24 -2.09 -11.50
#